data_AF-A0A7V0P349-F1
#
_entry.id   AF-A0A7V0P349-F1
#
_cell.length_a   1.000
_cell.length_b   1.000
_cell.length_c   1.000
_cell.angle_alpha   90.00
_cell.angle_beta   90.00
_cell.angle_gamma   90.00
#
_symmetry.space_group_name_H-M   'P 1'
#
loop_
_entity.id
_entity.type
_entity.pdbx_description
1 polymer ?
#
loop_
_entity_poly.entity_id
_entity_poly.type
_entity_poly.pdbx_seq_one_letter_code
_entity_poly.pdbx_strand_id
1 'polypeptide(L)'
;MPKVRKSYKRIKKIGKIQPIKQRGRFIPLGTYYFRRLQSGFTLLEVMIAIAIIAITLVAVFGSQSQSLSLANEAKFSTTAALLAQNKMAEFEAVNPEDLTSDSGDFGENFPDYHWNLTVSDVSFIGTDEVLDYLKRIDLSIFYGEHSQYQYSLRLYRFVPKIES
;
A
#
# COMPACT_ATOMS: atom_id res chain seq x y z
N MET A 1 85.47 68.56 -20.25
CA MET A 1 85.87 67.23 -20.79
C MET A 1 84.73 66.23 -20.56
N PRO A 2 84.56 65.13 -21.33
CA PRO A 2 84.78 64.95 -22.78
C PRO A 2 83.55 64.35 -23.51
N LYS A 3 83.63 64.34 -24.85
CA LYS A 3 82.64 63.87 -25.84
C LYS A 3 82.59 62.34 -25.98
N VAL A 4 81.44 61.76 -26.34
CA VAL A 4 81.39 60.43 -26.98
C VAL A 4 80.40 60.41 -28.17
N ARG A 5 80.85 59.75 -29.25
CA ARG A 5 80.40 59.76 -30.66
C ARG A 5 79.16 58.88 -30.95
N LYS A 6 78.46 59.25 -32.03
CA LYS A 6 77.36 58.50 -32.71
C LYS A 6 77.79 57.12 -33.22
N SER A 7 76.86 56.16 -33.24
CA SER A 7 76.82 55.07 -34.23
C SER A 7 75.39 54.54 -34.41
N TYR A 8 74.73 54.89 -35.52
CA TYR A 8 73.43 54.33 -35.89
C TYR A 8 73.65 53.25 -36.95
N LYS A 9 73.35 51.98 -36.61
CA LYS A 9 73.29 50.88 -37.58
C LYS A 9 71.93 50.90 -38.30
N ARG A 10 72.00 50.89 -39.63
CA ARG A 10 70.90 50.89 -40.59
C ARG A 10 70.07 49.59 -40.48
N ILE A 11 68.81 49.68 -40.05
CA ILE A 11 67.86 48.56 -40.03
C ILE A 11 67.16 48.48 -41.39
N LYS A 12 67.20 47.31 -42.04
CA LYS A 12 66.55 47.03 -43.33
C LYS A 12 65.04 47.23 -43.22
N LYS A 13 64.47 47.95 -44.21
CA LYS A 13 63.02 48.10 -44.45
C LYS A 13 62.31 46.74 -44.37
N ILE A 14 61.42 46.58 -43.39
CA ILE A 14 60.42 45.53 -43.37
C ILE A 14 59.44 45.83 -44.52
N GLY A 15 59.25 44.88 -45.43
CA GLY A 15 58.32 45.00 -46.54
C GLY A 15 56.88 45.15 -46.05
N LYS A 16 56.07 45.94 -46.76
CA LYS A 16 54.64 46.14 -46.47
C LYS A 16 53.92 44.78 -46.49
N ILE A 17 53.28 44.43 -45.38
CA ILE A 17 52.28 43.37 -45.33
C ILE A 17 51.06 43.88 -46.11
N GLN A 18 50.71 43.21 -47.21
CA GLN A 18 49.49 43.53 -47.97
C GLN A 18 48.29 42.87 -47.30
N PRO A 19 47.13 43.53 -47.19
CA PRO A 19 45.93 42.90 -46.65
C PRO A 19 45.40 41.83 -47.62
N ILE A 20 45.12 40.65 -47.10
CA ILE A 20 44.41 39.59 -47.82
C ILE A 20 42.97 40.07 -48.07
N LYS A 21 42.61 40.29 -49.33
CA LYS A 21 41.24 40.60 -49.74
C LYS A 21 40.41 39.32 -49.71
N GLN A 22 39.84 38.99 -48.55
CA GLN A 22 38.86 37.90 -48.47
C GLN A 22 37.60 38.30 -49.23
N ARG A 23 37.28 37.45 -50.21
CA ARG A 23 36.20 37.58 -51.18
C ARG A 23 34.85 37.47 -50.47
N GLY A 24 33.92 38.34 -50.83
CA GLY A 24 32.67 38.56 -50.10
C GLY A 24 31.77 37.33 -50.00
N ARG A 25 31.24 37.12 -48.79
CA ARG A 25 29.91 36.58 -48.53
C ARG A 25 29.51 36.99 -47.11
N PHE A 26 28.71 38.04 -46.99
CA PHE A 26 27.95 38.28 -45.77
C PHE A 26 26.87 37.19 -45.71
N ILE A 27 27.10 36.17 -44.91
CA ILE A 27 26.04 35.25 -44.50
C ILE A 27 25.33 35.98 -43.35
N PRO A 28 24.08 36.45 -43.51
CA PRO A 28 23.35 36.88 -42.35
C PRO A 28 23.18 35.63 -41.48
N LEU A 29 23.81 35.64 -40.31
CA LEU A 29 23.42 34.74 -39.22
C LEU A 29 21.95 35.05 -38.95
N GLY A 30 21.08 34.26 -39.57
CA GLY A 30 19.68 34.21 -39.22
C GLY A 30 19.63 33.86 -37.75
N THR A 31 19.53 34.88 -36.92
CA THR A 31 19.02 34.74 -35.58
C THR A 31 17.66 34.11 -35.75
N TYR A 32 17.59 32.79 -35.54
CA TYR A 32 16.36 32.10 -35.22
C TYR A 32 15.92 32.71 -33.89
N TYR A 33 15.28 33.88 -33.96
CA TYR A 33 14.44 34.36 -32.90
C TYR A 33 13.41 33.26 -32.73
N PHE A 34 13.65 32.41 -31.73
CA PHE A 34 12.64 31.53 -31.19
C PHE A 34 11.52 32.48 -30.77
N ARG A 35 10.54 32.67 -31.66
CA ARG A 35 9.32 33.40 -31.35
C ARG A 35 8.84 32.75 -30.06
N ARG A 36 8.93 33.48 -28.95
CA ARG A 36 8.11 33.15 -27.79
C ARG A 36 6.69 33.30 -28.31
N LEU A 37 6.10 32.16 -28.69
CA LEU A 37 4.67 32.05 -28.85
C LEU A 37 4.12 32.48 -27.49
N GLN A 38 3.58 33.68 -27.42
CA GLN A 38 2.65 34.00 -26.35
C GLN A 38 1.47 33.05 -26.56
N SER A 39 1.53 31.89 -25.93
CA SER A 39 0.47 30.90 -25.92
C SER A 39 -0.63 31.43 -25.03
N GLY A 40 -1.71 31.90 -25.63
CA GLY A 40 -2.99 31.96 -24.93
C GLY A 40 -3.43 30.54 -24.57
N PHE A 41 -4.12 30.40 -23.45
CA PHE A 41 -4.76 29.13 -23.04
C PHE A 41 -5.54 28.56 -24.22
N THR A 42 -5.12 27.39 -24.71
CA THR A 42 -5.90 26.70 -25.72
C THR A 42 -7.07 26.00 -25.03
N LEU A 43 -8.23 25.97 -25.67
CA LEU A 43 -9.38 25.22 -25.16
C LEU A 43 -9.02 23.73 -24.95
N LEU A 44 -8.20 23.19 -25.84
CA LEU A 44 -7.65 21.84 -25.77
C LEU A 44 -6.89 21.58 -24.46
N GLU A 45 -6.09 22.54 -23.99
CA GLU A 45 -5.30 22.41 -22.76
C GLU A 45 -6.19 22.30 -21.52
N VAL A 46 -7.25 23.11 -21.45
CA VAL A 46 -8.24 23.02 -20.36
C VAL A 46 -9.01 21.69 -20.42
N MET A 47 -9.37 21.23 -21.61
CA MET A 47 -10.02 19.93 -21.78
C MET A 47 -9.14 18.76 -21.31
N ILE A 48 -7.85 18.79 -21.67
CA ILE A 48 -6.88 17.78 -21.22
C ILE A 48 -6.71 17.84 -19.70
N ALA A 49 -6.61 19.04 -19.12
CA ALA A 49 -6.51 19.20 -17.67
C ALA A 49 -7.73 18.62 -16.94
N ILE A 50 -8.95 18.92 -17.40
CA ILE A 50 -10.18 18.38 -16.82
C ILE A 50 -10.23 16.85 -16.97
N ALA A 51 -9.81 16.30 -18.12
CA ALA A 51 -9.76 14.86 -18.33
C ALA A 51 -8.81 14.17 -17.34
N ILE A 52 -7.62 14.72 -17.11
CA ILE A 52 -6.66 14.20 -16.13
C ILE A 52 -7.27 14.29 -14.72
N ILE A 53 -7.85 15.43 -14.35
CA ILE A 53 -8.49 15.62 -13.03
C ILE A 53 -9.59 14.57 -12.81
N ALA A 54 -10.46 14.35 -13.79
CA ALA A 54 -11.52 13.36 -13.69
C ALA A 54 -10.97 11.95 -13.43
N ILE A 55 -9.94 11.52 -14.16
CA ILE A 55 -9.30 10.21 -13.95
C ILE A 55 -8.68 10.11 -12.55
N THR A 56 -7.97 11.16 -12.11
CA THR A 56 -7.33 11.17 -10.79
C THR A 56 -8.35 11.11 -9.65
N LEU A 57 -9.49 11.80 -9.77
CA LEU A 57 -10.54 11.79 -8.75
C LEU A 57 -11.17 10.41 -8.60
N VAL A 58 -11.39 9.68 -9.70
CA VAL A 58 -11.89 8.30 -9.64
C VAL A 58 -10.89 7.39 -8.91
N ALA A 59 -9.59 7.52 -9.22
CA ALA A 59 -8.55 6.74 -8.56
C ALA A 59 -8.47 7.04 -7.05
N VAL A 60 -8.49 8.33 -6.67
CA VAL A 60 -8.47 8.75 -5.27
C VAL A 60 -9.72 8.28 -4.53
N PHE A 61 -10.90 8.42 -5.14
CA PHE A 61 -12.16 7.99 -4.52
C PHE A 61 -12.18 6.48 -4.30
N GLY A 62 -11.74 5.69 -5.29
CA GLY A 62 -11.58 4.24 -5.15
C GLY A 62 -10.59 3.86 -4.05
N SER A 63 -9.43 4.53 -3.98
CA SER A 63 -8.43 4.31 -2.93
C SER A 63 -8.95 4.61 -1.53
N GLN A 64 -9.72 5.69 -1.37
CA GLN A 64 -10.33 6.05 -0.09
C GLN A 64 -11.41 5.04 0.32
N SER A 65 -12.26 4.61 -0.61
CA SER A 65 -13.29 3.59 -0.36
C SER A 65 -12.65 2.26 0.05
N GLN A 66 -11.57 1.86 -0.62
CA GLN A 66 -10.82 0.64 -0.28
C GLN A 66 -10.21 0.74 1.12
N SER A 67 -9.63 1.89 1.47
CA SER A 67 -9.01 2.12 2.78
C SER A 67 -10.04 2.04 3.90
N LEU A 68 -11.25 2.57 3.70
CA LEU A 68 -12.33 2.47 4.68
C LEU A 68 -12.83 1.03 4.86
N SER A 69 -12.95 0.27 3.77
CA SER A 69 -13.32 -1.15 3.84
C SER A 69 -12.30 -1.95 4.65
N LEU A 70 -11.01 -1.77 4.35
CA LEU A 70 -9.92 -2.41 5.08
C LEU A 70 -9.88 -2.02 6.57
N ALA A 71 -10.16 -0.76 6.89
CA ALA A 71 -10.23 -0.30 8.28
C ALA A 71 -11.38 -0.96 9.05
N ASN A 72 -12.55 -1.13 8.42
CA ASN A 72 -13.68 -1.82 9.02
C ASN A 72 -13.39 -3.31 9.24
N GLU A 73 -12.80 -3.98 8.26
CA GLU A 73 -12.41 -5.38 8.35
C GLU A 73 -11.35 -5.60 9.45
N ALA A 74 -10.34 -4.73 9.53
CA ALA A 74 -9.32 -4.79 10.59
C ALA A 74 -9.92 -4.60 11.99
N LYS A 75 -10.86 -3.65 12.12
CA LYS A 75 -11.58 -3.42 13.37
C LYS A 75 -12.41 -4.64 13.77
N PHE A 76 -13.16 -5.22 12.82
CA PHE A 76 -13.93 -6.44 13.05
C PHE A 76 -13.00 -7.58 13.49
N SER A 77 -11.94 -7.86 12.74
CA SER A 77 -11.01 -8.96 13.03
C SER A 77 -10.41 -8.85 14.43
N THR A 78 -10.01 -7.65 14.85
CA THR A 78 -9.48 -7.42 16.20
C THR A 78 -10.54 -7.62 17.28
N THR A 79 -11.74 -7.08 17.08
CA THR A 79 -12.83 -7.16 18.06
C THR A 79 -13.32 -8.61 18.19
N ALA A 80 -13.56 -9.27 17.06
CA ALA A 80 -13.94 -10.67 17.01
C ALA A 80 -12.87 -11.57 17.63
N ALA A 81 -11.58 -11.33 17.39
CA ALA A 81 -10.52 -12.10 18.05
C ALA A 81 -10.53 -11.96 19.57
N LEU A 82 -10.81 -10.76 20.11
CA LEU A 82 -10.91 -10.55 21.55
C LEU A 82 -12.15 -11.25 22.14
N LEU A 83 -13.31 -11.12 21.47
CA LEU A 83 -14.54 -11.79 21.87
C LEU A 83 -14.39 -13.32 21.82
N ALA A 84 -13.72 -13.84 20.78
CA ALA A 84 -13.46 -15.26 20.61
C ALA A 84 -12.58 -15.78 21.74
N GLN A 85 -11.50 -15.08 22.06
CA GLN A 85 -10.60 -15.47 23.15
C GLN A 85 -11.33 -15.48 24.50
N ASN A 86 -12.13 -14.45 24.79
CA ASN A 86 -12.90 -14.39 26.03
C ASN A 86 -13.90 -15.55 26.14
N LYS A 87 -14.65 -15.83 25.06
CA LYS A 87 -15.59 -16.96 25.04
C LYS A 87 -14.89 -18.31 25.12
N MET A 88 -13.77 -18.46 24.42
CA MET A 88 -12.97 -19.68 24.48
C MET A 88 -12.46 -19.95 25.90
N ALA A 89 -11.99 -18.91 26.60
CA ALA A 89 -11.55 -19.03 27.99
C ALA A 89 -12.68 -19.43 28.95
N GLU A 90 -13.91 -18.93 28.72
CA GLU A 90 -15.10 -19.36 29.48
C GLU A 90 -15.34 -20.87 29.28
N PHE A 91 -15.29 -21.37 28.04
CA PHE A 91 -15.48 -22.80 27.76
C PHE A 91 -14.31 -23.68 28.23
N GLU A 92 -13.09 -23.17 28.25
CA GLU A 92 -11.94 -23.88 28.83
C GLU A 92 -12.09 -24.07 30.35
N ALA A 93 -12.69 -23.11 31.04
CA ALA A 93 -12.95 -23.18 32.48
C ALA A 93 -14.04 -24.19 32.85
N VAL A 94 -14.91 -24.56 31.91
CA VAL A 94 -15.94 -25.59 32.10
C VAL A 94 -15.34 -26.99 31.94
N ASN A 95 -15.94 -27.97 32.63
CA ASN A 95 -15.52 -29.36 32.49
C ASN A 95 -15.76 -29.86 31.07
N PRO A 96 -14.83 -30.65 30.51
CA PRO A 96 -14.91 -31.11 29.13
C PRO A 96 -16.06 -32.08 28.82
N GLU A 97 -16.66 -32.68 29.85
CA GLU A 97 -17.85 -33.53 29.75
C GLU A 97 -19.13 -32.70 29.55
N ASP A 98 -19.17 -31.49 30.11
CA ASP A 98 -20.32 -30.58 30.03
C ASP A 98 -20.28 -29.68 28.77
N LEU A 99 -19.22 -29.77 27.97
CA LEU A 99 -19.08 -29.01 26.73
C LEU A 99 -20.00 -29.55 25.64
N THR A 100 -21.05 -28.80 25.33
CA THR A 100 -21.97 -29.03 24.22
C THR A 100 -21.87 -27.93 23.17
N SER A 101 -22.29 -28.22 21.94
CA SER A 101 -22.49 -27.18 20.94
C SER A 101 -23.54 -26.19 21.41
N ASP A 102 -23.27 -24.89 21.24
CA ASP A 102 -24.13 -23.81 21.74
C ASP A 102 -24.02 -22.59 20.82
N SER A 103 -24.97 -21.66 20.90
CA SER A 103 -24.96 -20.43 20.10
C SER A 103 -25.66 -19.30 20.84
N GLY A 104 -25.21 -18.07 20.60
CA GLY A 104 -25.82 -16.91 21.25
C GLY A 104 -25.29 -15.59 20.72
N ASP A 105 -25.62 -14.52 21.44
CA ASP A 105 -25.15 -13.17 21.19
C ASP A 105 -24.16 -12.69 22.28
N PHE A 106 -23.66 -11.47 22.10
CA PHE A 106 -22.78 -10.80 23.06
C PHE A 106 -23.51 -9.66 23.81
N GLY A 107 -24.84 -9.67 23.81
CA GLY A 107 -25.70 -8.69 24.47
C GLY A 107 -25.61 -7.26 23.91
N GLU A 108 -26.12 -6.29 24.68
CA GLU A 108 -26.25 -4.87 24.29
C GLU A 108 -24.93 -4.16 23.95
N ASN A 109 -23.80 -4.67 24.47
CA ASN A 109 -22.48 -4.09 24.17
C ASN A 109 -22.02 -4.41 22.74
N PHE A 110 -22.53 -5.50 22.17
CA PHE A 110 -22.15 -6.00 20.85
C PHE A 110 -23.36 -6.64 20.14
N PRO A 111 -24.42 -5.86 19.84
CA PRO A 111 -25.69 -6.40 19.34
C PRO A 111 -25.58 -7.04 17.95
N ASP A 112 -24.62 -6.58 17.14
CA ASP A 112 -24.39 -7.11 15.80
C ASP A 112 -23.49 -8.35 15.77
N TYR A 113 -22.93 -8.75 16.91
CA TYR A 113 -22.06 -9.91 17.03
C TYR A 113 -22.84 -11.11 17.56
N HIS A 114 -22.68 -12.24 16.87
CA HIS A 114 -23.20 -13.53 17.30
C HIS A 114 -22.11 -14.57 17.26
N TRP A 115 -22.23 -15.60 18.09
CA TRP A 115 -21.27 -16.68 18.17
C TRP A 115 -21.96 -18.04 18.06
N ASN A 116 -21.22 -19.00 17.54
CA ASN A 116 -21.61 -20.39 17.42
C ASN A 116 -20.43 -21.28 17.82
N LEU A 117 -20.66 -22.15 18.80
CA LEU A 117 -19.73 -23.14 19.29
C LEU A 117 -20.17 -24.51 18.78
N THR A 118 -19.28 -25.19 18.08
CA THR A 118 -19.49 -26.57 17.63
C THR A 118 -18.46 -27.47 18.27
N VAL A 119 -18.92 -28.44 19.06
CA VAL A 119 -18.07 -29.49 19.63
C VAL A 119 -18.21 -30.74 18.77
N SER A 120 -17.10 -31.34 18.36
CA SER A 120 -17.09 -32.54 17.52
C SER A 120 -16.01 -33.51 17.98
N ASP A 121 -16.29 -34.79 17.89
CA ASP A 121 -15.30 -35.84 18.10
C ASP A 121 -14.31 -35.88 16.93
N VAL A 122 -13.05 -36.15 17.23
CA VAL A 122 -12.00 -36.24 16.22
C VAL A 122 -11.91 -37.69 15.75
N SER A 123 -12.14 -37.95 14.46
CA SER A 123 -11.85 -39.24 13.84
C SER A 123 -10.70 -39.10 12.84
N PHE A 124 -9.68 -39.95 12.95
CA PHE A 124 -8.55 -40.02 12.04
C PHE A 124 -8.32 -41.49 11.68
N ILE A 125 -8.11 -41.76 10.39
CA ILE A 125 -7.95 -43.12 9.88
C ILE A 125 -6.64 -43.70 10.42
N GLY A 126 -6.73 -44.69 11.29
CA GLY A 126 -5.58 -45.51 11.74
C GLY A 126 -5.07 -45.26 13.17
N THR A 127 -5.81 -44.55 14.04
CA THR A 127 -5.43 -44.40 15.46
C THR A 127 -6.66 -44.21 16.35
N ASP A 128 -7.53 -45.22 16.44
CA ASP A 128 -8.83 -45.09 17.12
C ASP A 128 -8.72 -44.92 18.65
N GLU A 129 -7.66 -45.43 19.28
CA GLU A 129 -7.55 -45.48 20.75
C GLU A 129 -7.25 -44.12 21.42
N VAL A 130 -6.49 -43.22 20.78
CA VAL A 130 -6.10 -41.92 21.36
C VAL A 130 -7.16 -40.84 21.09
N LEU A 131 -7.96 -41.05 20.04
CA LEU A 131 -8.92 -40.08 19.53
C LEU A 131 -10.20 -40.00 20.36
N ASP A 132 -10.57 -41.10 21.02
CA ASP A 132 -11.65 -41.14 22.02
C ASP A 132 -11.44 -40.13 23.16
N TYR A 133 -10.18 -39.70 23.37
CA TYR A 133 -9.81 -38.73 24.38
C TYR A 133 -9.65 -37.31 23.81
N LEU A 134 -9.98 -37.05 22.54
CA LEU A 134 -9.77 -35.75 21.91
C LEU A 134 -11.07 -35.17 21.36
N LYS A 135 -11.49 -34.04 21.91
CA LYS A 135 -12.60 -33.24 21.37
C LYS A 135 -12.06 -32.04 20.60
N ARG A 136 -12.65 -31.77 19.44
CA ARG A 136 -12.44 -30.54 18.67
C ARG A 136 -13.53 -29.54 19.03
N ILE A 137 -13.12 -28.31 19.30
CA ILE A 137 -14.02 -27.21 19.61
C ILE A 137 -13.79 -26.14 18.55
N ASP A 138 -14.82 -25.87 17.75
CA ASP A 138 -14.84 -24.86 16.71
C ASP A 138 -15.72 -23.69 17.19
N LEU A 139 -15.13 -22.53 17.44
CA LEU A 139 -15.85 -21.30 17.79
C LEU A 139 -15.86 -20.37 16.58
N SER A 140 -17.04 -19.96 16.13
CA SER A 140 -17.20 -18.99 15.04
C SER A 140 -17.95 -17.76 15.55
N ILE A 141 -17.39 -16.59 15.28
CA ILE A 141 -17.97 -15.28 15.54
C ILE A 141 -18.35 -14.65 14.22
N PHE A 142 -19.53 -14.08 14.18
CA PHE A 142 -20.10 -13.47 13.00
C PHE A 142 -20.51 -12.02 13.32
N TYR A 143 -20.46 -11.16 12.31
CA TYR A 143 -20.83 -9.75 12.43
C TYR A 143 -21.66 -9.27 11.25
N GLY A 144 -22.71 -8.52 11.58
CA GLY A 144 -23.64 -7.87 10.65
C GLY A 144 -24.89 -8.70 10.33
N GLU A 145 -25.93 -8.03 9.79
CA GLU A 145 -27.27 -8.59 9.55
C GLU A 145 -27.30 -9.86 8.67
N HIS A 146 -26.30 -10.05 7.81
CA HIS A 146 -26.19 -11.22 6.92
C HIS A 146 -24.91 -12.04 7.17
N SER A 147 -24.30 -11.91 8.36
CA SER A 147 -23.04 -12.59 8.71
C SER A 147 -21.92 -12.30 7.68
N GLN A 148 -21.83 -11.04 7.21
CA GLN A 148 -20.91 -10.64 6.15
C GLN A 148 -19.44 -10.88 6.53
N TYR A 149 -19.15 -10.84 7.83
CA TYR A 149 -17.82 -11.11 8.35
C TYR A 149 -17.89 -12.27 9.34
N GLN A 150 -16.95 -13.21 9.20
CA GLN A 150 -16.81 -14.37 10.06
C GLN A 150 -15.36 -14.49 10.53
N TYR A 151 -15.19 -14.78 11.82
CA TYR A 151 -13.92 -15.12 12.44
C TYR A 151 -14.06 -16.46 13.14
N SER A 152 -13.18 -17.43 12.86
CA SER A 152 -13.26 -18.76 13.45
C SER A 152 -11.97 -19.13 14.18
N LEU A 153 -12.13 -19.72 15.37
CA LEU A 153 -11.06 -20.24 16.22
C LEU A 153 -11.30 -21.74 16.44
N ARG A 154 -10.23 -22.54 16.40
CA ARG A 154 -10.28 -23.99 16.62
C ARG A 154 -9.35 -24.38 17.75
N LEU A 155 -9.88 -25.13 18.70
CA LEU A 155 -9.16 -25.70 19.84
C LEU A 155 -9.32 -27.22 19.87
N TYR A 156 -8.28 -27.92 20.30
CA TYR A 156 -8.31 -29.35 20.57
C TYR A 156 -8.08 -29.58 22.05
N ARG A 157 -9.01 -30.26 22.72
CA ARG A 157 -8.96 -30.50 24.15
C ARG A 157 -8.93 -32.00 24.44
N PHE A 158 -7.97 -32.40 25.28
CA PHE A 158 -7.89 -33.76 25.79
C PHE A 158 -8.91 -33.96 26.92
N VAL A 159 -9.66 -35.05 26.86
CA VAL A 159 -10.71 -35.43 27.80
C VAL A 159 -10.43 -36.86 28.26
N PRO A 160 -9.84 -37.07 29.45
CA PRO A 160 -9.57 -38.41 29.95
C PRO A 160 -10.90 -39.14 30.20
N LYS A 161 -11.07 -40.32 29.61
CA LYS A 161 -12.19 -41.23 29.88
C LYS A 161 -11.98 -41.78 31.28
N ILE A 162 -12.81 -41.37 32.24
CA ILE A 162 -12.78 -41.94 33.59
C ILE A 162 -13.38 -43.34 33.47
N GLU A 163 -12.56 -44.38 33.60
CA GLU A 163 -13.05 -45.75 33.72
C GLU A 163 -13.95 -45.86 34.96
N SER A 164 -15.24 -46.14 34.73
CA SER A 164 -16.25 -46.44 35.76
C SER A 164 -16.23 -47.91 36.14
#